data_AF-A0A7R9X2L0-F1
#
_entry.id   AF-A0A7R9X2L0-F1
#
_cell.length_a   1.000
_cell.length_b   1.000
_cell.length_c   1.000
_cell.angle_alpha   90.00
_cell.angle_beta   90.00
_cell.angle_gamma   90.00
#
_symmetry.space_group_name_H-M   'P 1'
#
loop_
_entity.id
_entity.type
_entity.pdbx_description
1 polymer ?
#
loop_
_entity_poly.entity_id
_entity_poly.type
_entity_poly.pdbx_seq_one_letter_code
_entity_poly.pdbx_strand_id
1 'polypeptide(L)'
;MVEAFSKRYNACNREVLSRWRSPDTTYILAFAIIMLNTYLHTPNMKTKKKMKVEEFIKNLRGIDGGQDLDRDMLVAIYERIKHEEFQTTSDHVSQMLRLQQNIVGKKPNLALPHCRIVSYCQMNEVTDMRKKDRPGVHQRE
;
A
#
# COMPACT_ATOMS: atom_id res chain seq x y z
N MET A 1 -6.52 -14.80 -1.07
CA MET A 1 -5.16 -14.34 -1.47
C MET A 1 -4.09 -14.88 -0.52
N VAL A 2 -4.12 -14.51 0.76
CA VAL A 2 -3.11 -14.95 1.75
C VAL A 2 -3.09 -16.47 1.96
N GLU A 3 -4.24 -17.14 1.93
CA GLU A 3 -4.30 -18.61 2.00
C GLU A 3 -3.53 -19.29 0.85
N ALA A 4 -3.78 -18.86 -0.39
CA ALA A 4 -3.09 -19.39 -1.56
C ALA A 4 -1.59 -19.09 -1.53
N PHE A 5 -1.20 -17.87 -1.12
CA PHE A 5 0.19 -17.51 -0.87
C PHE A 5 0.83 -18.44 0.16
N SER A 6 0.17 -18.64 1.31
CA SER A 6 0.69 -19.46 2.40
C SER A 6 0.89 -20.90 1.95
N LYS A 7 -0.08 -21.50 1.26
CA LYS A 7 0.04 -22.84 0.66
C LYS A 7 1.23 -22.92 -0.31
N ARG A 8 1.41 -21.91 -1.16
CA ARG A 8 2.52 -21.89 -2.12
C ARG A 8 3.87 -21.71 -1.43
N TYR A 9 3.98 -20.78 -0.50
CA TYR A 9 5.18 -20.57 0.32
C TYR A 9 5.56 -21.86 1.04
N ASN A 10 4.57 -22.53 1.65
CA ASN A 10 4.75 -23.79 2.35
C ASN A 10 5.30 -24.90 1.44
N ALA A 11 4.75 -25.01 0.23
CA ALA A 11 5.23 -26.00 -0.73
C ALA A 11 6.68 -25.74 -1.19
N CYS A 12 7.12 -24.48 -1.21
CA CYS A 12 8.45 -24.07 -1.71
C CYS A 12 9.53 -24.00 -0.63
N ASN A 13 9.17 -23.91 0.67
CA ASN A 13 10.10 -23.68 1.78
C ASN A 13 9.86 -24.71 2.90
N ARG A 14 9.95 -26.00 2.56
CA ARG A 14 9.61 -27.11 3.49
C ARG A 14 10.54 -27.17 4.70
N GLU A 15 11.78 -26.79 4.53
CA GLU A 15 12.83 -26.72 5.56
C GLU A 15 12.56 -25.66 6.63
N VAL A 16 11.89 -24.56 6.26
CA VAL A 16 11.44 -23.56 7.24
C VAL A 16 10.29 -24.13 8.06
N LEU A 17 9.34 -24.78 7.38
CA LEU A 17 8.16 -25.36 8.02
C LEU A 17 8.43 -26.54 8.93
N SER A 18 9.48 -27.32 8.67
CA SER A 18 9.84 -28.43 9.57
C SER A 18 10.17 -27.97 11.00
N ARG A 19 10.37 -26.66 11.20
CA ARG A 19 10.63 -26.05 12.50
C ARG A 19 9.35 -25.53 13.18
N TRP A 20 8.24 -25.47 12.45
CA TRP A 20 6.95 -24.95 12.94
C TRP A 20 6.05 -26.11 13.37
N ARG A 21 5.24 -25.86 14.38
CA ARG A 21 4.35 -26.84 15.01
C ARG A 21 2.96 -26.83 14.39
N SER A 22 2.51 -25.69 13.90
CA SER A 22 1.20 -25.54 13.27
C SER A 22 1.32 -25.27 11.76
N PRO A 23 0.50 -25.95 10.93
CA PRO A 23 0.43 -25.65 9.49
C PRO A 23 -0.15 -24.25 9.20
N ASP A 24 -0.83 -23.65 10.18
CA ASP A 24 -1.48 -22.34 10.06
C ASP A 24 -0.53 -21.18 10.36
N THR A 25 0.66 -21.45 10.93
CA THR A 25 1.63 -20.44 11.35
C THR A 25 2.01 -19.49 10.21
N THR A 26 2.22 -20.02 9.00
CA THR A 26 2.51 -19.20 7.81
C THR A 26 1.41 -18.21 7.51
N TYR A 27 0.16 -18.68 7.57
CA TYR A 27 -1.01 -17.90 7.23
C TYR A 27 -1.19 -16.76 8.21
N ILE A 28 -1.12 -17.05 9.52
CA ILE A 28 -1.23 -16.06 10.59
C ILE A 28 -0.10 -15.02 10.49
N LEU A 29 1.14 -15.48 10.30
CA LEU A 29 2.29 -14.60 10.18
C LEU A 29 2.19 -13.69 8.94
N ALA A 30 1.75 -14.21 7.80
CA ALA A 30 1.56 -13.43 6.58
C ALA A 30 0.53 -12.30 6.78
N PHE A 31 -0.58 -12.56 7.46
CA PHE A 31 -1.55 -11.52 7.83
C PHE A 31 -0.94 -10.47 8.76
N ALA A 32 -0.17 -10.89 9.76
CA ALA A 32 0.49 -9.98 10.68
C ALA A 32 1.48 -9.05 9.96
N ILE A 33 2.22 -9.57 8.97
CA ILE A 33 3.15 -8.78 8.16
C ILE A 33 2.39 -7.74 7.31
N ILE A 34 1.27 -8.12 6.69
CA ILE A 34 0.43 -7.18 5.90
C ILE A 34 -0.13 -6.07 6.81
N MET A 35 -0.61 -6.43 8.01
CA MET A 35 -1.07 -5.44 8.98
C MET A 35 0.06 -4.52 9.44
N LEU A 36 1.24 -5.08 9.73
CA LEU A 36 2.41 -4.31 10.12
C LEU A 36 2.78 -3.27 9.05
N ASN A 37 2.80 -3.66 7.78
CA ASN A 37 3.07 -2.74 6.67
C ASN A 37 2.11 -1.54 6.69
N THR A 38 0.81 -1.81 6.83
CA THR A 38 -0.21 -0.76 6.97
C THR A 38 0.08 0.16 8.15
N TYR A 39 0.39 -0.38 9.33
CA TYR A 39 0.71 0.43 10.52
C TYR A 39 1.95 1.29 10.35
N LEU A 40 2.99 0.79 9.67
CA LEU A 40 4.26 1.51 9.53
C LEU A 40 4.20 2.59 8.45
N HIS A 41 3.44 2.38 7.37
CA HIS A 41 3.51 3.21 6.17
C HIS A 41 2.26 4.02 5.85
N THR A 42 1.17 3.87 6.62
CA THR A 42 -0.02 4.73 6.44
C THR A 42 0.37 6.22 6.58
N PRO A 43 0.13 7.04 5.54
CA PRO A 43 0.44 8.46 5.58
C PRO A 43 -0.38 9.16 6.67
N ASN A 44 0.23 10.14 7.34
CA ASN A 44 -0.36 10.92 8.45
C ASN A 44 -0.59 10.15 9.77
N MET A 45 -0.17 8.88 9.87
CA MET A 45 -0.18 8.20 11.17
C MET A 45 0.90 8.80 12.08
N LYS A 46 0.49 9.37 13.22
CA LYS A 46 1.42 9.92 14.21
C LYS A 46 2.44 8.85 14.61
N THR A 47 3.74 9.18 14.63
CA THR A 47 4.82 8.25 14.96
C THR A 47 4.60 7.49 16.27
N LYS A 48 4.01 8.15 17.29
CA LYS A 48 3.67 7.54 18.59
C LYS A 48 2.60 6.43 18.51
N LYS A 49 1.84 6.36 17.42
CA LYS A 49 0.82 5.33 17.15
C LYS A 49 1.33 4.21 16.25
N LYS A 50 2.55 4.30 15.72
CA LYS A 50 3.12 3.22 14.91
C LYS A 50 3.51 2.06 15.84
N MET A 51 3.17 0.84 15.41
CA MET A 51 3.48 -0.38 16.15
C MET A 51 4.99 -0.50 16.35
N LYS A 52 5.42 -0.69 17.60
CA LYS A 52 6.84 -0.95 17.92
C LYS A 52 7.17 -2.43 17.69
N VAL A 53 8.45 -2.74 17.49
CA VAL A 53 8.90 -4.14 17.32
C VAL A 53 8.47 -5.06 18.47
N GLU A 54 8.56 -4.60 19.72
CA GLU A 54 8.11 -5.39 20.87
C GLU A 54 6.60 -5.64 20.88
N GLU A 55 5.82 -4.71 20.35
CA GLU A 55 4.37 -4.86 20.22
C GLU A 55 4.03 -5.87 19.11
N PHE A 56 4.74 -5.82 17.98
CA PHE A 56 4.62 -6.81 16.92
C PHE A 56 4.93 -8.23 17.43
N ILE A 57 6.04 -8.39 18.17
CA ILE A 57 6.42 -9.68 18.78
C ILE A 57 5.37 -10.14 19.80
N LYS A 58 4.92 -9.23 20.68
CA LYS A 58 3.89 -9.55 21.68
C LYS A 58 2.58 -10.03 21.03
N ASN A 59 2.17 -9.41 19.93
CA ASN A 59 0.97 -9.77 19.20
C ASN A 59 1.05 -11.15 18.53
N LEU A 60 2.25 -11.73 18.40
CA LEU A 60 2.51 -13.04 17.78
C LEU A 60 2.88 -14.13 18.78
N ARG A 61 2.65 -13.90 20.08
CA ARG A 61 2.88 -14.96 21.07
C ARG A 61 1.91 -16.13 20.89
N GLY A 62 2.44 -17.34 21.01
CA GLY A 62 1.66 -18.58 20.98
C GLY A 62 1.08 -18.96 19.61
N ILE A 63 1.39 -18.24 18.53
CA ILE A 63 0.74 -18.49 17.23
C ILE A 63 1.16 -19.83 16.60
N ASP A 64 2.30 -20.40 17.00
CA ASP A 64 2.79 -21.67 16.48
C ASP A 64 2.35 -22.85 17.36
N GLY A 65 1.05 -23.16 17.34
CA GLY A 65 0.49 -24.25 18.13
C GLY A 65 0.64 -24.05 19.64
N GLY A 66 0.51 -22.81 20.11
CA GLY A 66 0.69 -22.42 21.52
C GLY A 66 2.13 -22.08 21.91
N GLN A 67 3.07 -22.09 20.96
CA GLN A 67 4.46 -21.66 21.18
C GLN A 67 4.77 -20.37 20.44
N ASP A 68 5.81 -19.69 20.91
CA ASP A 68 6.31 -18.45 20.30
C ASP A 68 7.22 -18.76 19.11
N LEU A 69 7.18 -17.90 18.09
CA LEU A 69 8.15 -17.92 17.01
C LEU A 69 9.51 -17.37 17.45
N ASP A 70 10.55 -17.75 16.71
CA ASP A 70 11.90 -17.22 16.93
C ASP A 70 11.90 -15.68 16.91
N ARG A 71 12.45 -15.09 17.98
CA ARG A 71 12.42 -13.64 18.19
C ARG A 71 13.23 -12.91 17.13
N ASP A 72 14.40 -13.43 16.80
CA ASP A 72 15.32 -12.80 15.86
C ASP A 72 14.73 -12.79 14.45
N MET A 73 14.03 -13.87 14.06
CA MET A 73 13.22 -13.91 12.84
C MET A 73 12.16 -12.79 12.81
N LEU A 74 11.40 -12.60 13.90
CA LEU A 74 10.36 -11.56 13.96
C LEU A 74 10.95 -10.14 13.91
N VAL A 75 12.07 -9.90 14.60
CA VAL A 75 12.79 -8.61 14.53
C VAL A 75 13.29 -8.36 13.11
N ALA A 76 13.88 -9.35 12.46
CA ALA A 76 14.39 -9.22 11.10
C ALA A 76 13.28 -8.99 10.07
N ILE A 77 12.10 -9.57 10.26
CA ILE A 77 10.91 -9.27 9.45
C ILE A 77 10.47 -7.82 9.70
N TYR A 78 10.34 -7.41 10.95
CA TYR A 78 9.90 -6.06 11.31
C TYR A 78 10.80 -4.98 10.71
N GLU A 79 12.12 -5.10 10.85
CA GLU A 79 13.05 -4.09 10.32
C GLU A 79 13.05 -4.05 8.78
N ARG A 80 12.86 -5.19 8.11
CA ARG A 80 12.71 -5.23 6.64
C ARG A 80 11.46 -4.48 6.18
N ILE A 81 10.31 -4.75 6.81
CA ILE A 81 9.06 -4.03 6.48
C ILE A 81 9.17 -2.55 6.81
N LYS A 82 9.83 -2.19 7.91
CA LYS A 82 10.06 -0.79 8.29
C LYS A 82 10.97 -0.07 7.31
N HIS A 83 11.98 -0.75 6.77
CA HIS A 83 12.93 -0.20 5.82
C HIS A 83 12.31 -0.03 4.42
N GLU A 84 11.58 -1.03 3.95
CA GLU A 84 10.99 -1.06 2.62
C GLU A 84 9.49 -1.39 2.71
N GLU A 85 8.66 -0.42 2.31
CA GLU A 85 7.21 -0.58 2.21
C GLU A 85 6.84 -1.57 1.10
N PHE A 86 5.84 -2.41 1.36
CA PHE A 86 5.19 -3.16 0.29
C PHE A 86 4.42 -2.23 -0.64
N GLN A 87 4.93 -2.08 -1.85
CA GLN A 87 4.30 -1.31 -2.92
C GLN A 87 3.66 -2.24 -3.94
N THR A 88 2.45 -1.91 -4.35
CA THR A 88 1.82 -2.52 -5.53
C THR A 88 2.37 -1.86 -6.79
N THR A 89 2.44 -2.61 -7.89
CA THR A 89 2.84 -2.06 -9.20
C THR A 89 1.96 -0.89 -9.59
N SER A 90 2.56 0.15 -10.17
CA SER A 90 1.82 1.31 -10.67
C SER A 90 0.87 0.90 -11.80
N ASP A 91 -0.37 1.37 -11.73
CA ASP A 91 -1.43 1.13 -12.72
C ASP A 91 -2.05 2.45 -13.22
N HIS A 92 -3.13 2.38 -14.00
CA HIS A 92 -3.83 3.57 -14.48
C HIS A 92 -4.48 4.38 -13.35
N VAL A 93 -4.93 3.72 -12.27
CA VAL A 93 -5.50 4.39 -11.10
C VAL A 93 -4.42 5.19 -10.36
N SER A 94 -3.21 4.65 -10.27
CA SER A 94 -2.03 5.32 -9.71
C SER A 94 -1.70 6.61 -10.45
N GLN A 95 -1.84 6.61 -11.79
CA GLN A 95 -1.69 7.82 -12.61
C GLN A 95 -2.81 8.83 -12.33
N MET A 96 -4.05 8.36 -12.20
CA MET A 96 -5.19 9.23 -11.84
C MET A 96 -5.04 9.85 -10.45
N LEU A 97 -4.49 9.11 -9.49
CA LEU A 97 -4.20 9.63 -8.15
C LEU A 97 -3.18 10.77 -8.20
N ARG A 98 -2.11 10.63 -8.99
CA ARG A 98 -1.12 11.69 -9.19
C ARG A 98 -1.72 12.92 -9.86
N LEU A 99 -2.52 12.74 -10.93
CA LEU A 99 -3.23 13.85 -11.58
C LEU A 99 -4.15 14.57 -10.58
N GLN A 100 -4.93 13.80 -9.83
CA GLN A 100 -5.84 14.34 -8.83
C GLN A 100 -5.09 15.17 -7.78
N GLN A 101 -3.91 14.73 -7.31
CA GLN A 101 -3.11 15.48 -6.34
C GLN A 101 -2.68 16.87 -6.85
N ASN A 102 -2.45 17.02 -8.14
CA ASN A 102 -2.05 18.29 -8.76
C ASN A 102 -3.21 19.28 -8.98
N ILE A 103 -4.46 18.81 -9.00
CA ILE A 103 -5.63 19.69 -9.14
C ILE A 103 -5.94 20.39 -7.81
N VAL A 104 -5.89 21.71 -7.79
CA VAL A 104 -6.22 22.53 -6.60
C VAL A 104 -7.70 22.89 -6.59
N GLY A 105 -8.29 23.01 -5.40
CA GLY A 105 -9.70 23.39 -5.23
C GLY A 105 -10.67 22.20 -5.19
N LYS A 106 -11.96 22.49 -5.37
CA LYS A 106 -13.04 21.48 -5.30
C LYS A 106 -12.97 20.58 -6.53
N LYS A 107 -12.63 19.31 -6.32
CA LYS A 107 -12.53 18.28 -7.36
C LYS A 107 -13.31 17.02 -6.97
N PRO A 108 -13.93 16.31 -7.92
CA PRO A 108 -14.47 14.97 -7.67
C PRO A 108 -13.33 13.96 -7.47
N ASN A 109 -13.66 12.75 -7.00
CA ASN A 109 -12.69 11.65 -6.96
C ASN A 109 -12.49 11.07 -8.36
N LEU A 110 -11.34 11.36 -8.98
CA LEU A 110 -10.90 10.89 -10.29
C LEU A 110 -10.18 9.54 -10.23
N ALA A 111 -9.62 9.17 -9.07
CA ALA A 111 -8.87 7.92 -8.89
C ALA A 111 -9.81 6.72 -8.67
N LEU A 112 -10.80 6.56 -9.57
CA LEU A 112 -11.71 5.42 -9.59
C LEU A 112 -11.12 4.26 -10.40
N PRO A 113 -11.41 2.99 -10.05
CA PRO A 113 -10.84 1.82 -10.73
C PRO A 113 -11.08 1.77 -12.25
N HIS A 114 -12.13 2.41 -12.75
CA HIS A 114 -12.52 2.42 -14.15
C HIS A 114 -12.13 3.72 -14.90
N CYS A 115 -11.53 4.69 -14.22
CA CYS A 115 -11.12 5.97 -14.83
C CYS A 115 -9.67 5.91 -15.28
N ARG A 116 -9.37 6.40 -16.50
CA ARG A 116 -8.01 6.46 -17.05
C ARG A 116 -7.80 7.78 -17.80
N ILE A 117 -6.60 8.36 -17.67
CA ILE A 117 -6.17 9.48 -18.52
C ILE A 117 -6.01 9.02 -19.97
N VAL A 118 -6.61 9.75 -20.90
CA VAL A 118 -6.48 9.46 -22.33
C VAL A 118 -5.48 10.42 -22.99
N SER A 119 -5.61 11.71 -22.72
CA SER A 119 -4.72 12.75 -23.22
C SER A 119 -4.73 13.97 -22.29
N TYR A 120 -3.71 14.81 -22.41
CA TYR A 120 -3.64 16.13 -21.79
C TYR A 120 -3.46 17.17 -22.89
N CYS A 121 -4.36 18.15 -22.93
CA CYS A 121 -4.38 19.19 -23.95
C CYS A 121 -4.59 20.55 -23.28
N GLN A 122 -3.77 21.52 -23.64
CA GLN A 122 -3.94 22.89 -23.20
C GLN A 122 -4.93 23.60 -24.13
N MET A 123 -5.97 24.23 -23.57
CA MET A 123 -7.01 24.93 -24.32
C MET A 123 -7.28 26.31 -23.72
N ASN A 124 -7.80 27.22 -24.55
CA ASN A 124 -8.29 28.53 -24.12
C ASN A 124 -9.81 28.51 -24.13
N GLU A 125 -10.44 28.92 -23.02
CA GLU A 125 -11.89 29.03 -22.96
C GLU A 125 -12.36 30.25 -23.74
N VAL A 126 -13.23 30.03 -24.74
CA VAL A 126 -13.87 31.11 -25.51
C VAL A 126 -15.22 31.40 -24.90
N THR A 127 -15.34 32.54 -24.21
CA THR A 127 -16.58 32.92 -23.51
C THR A 127 -17.65 33.48 -24.45
N ASP A 128 -17.25 34.16 -25.52
CA ASP A 128 -18.14 34.65 -26.59
C ASP A 128 -17.51 34.43 -27.97
N MET A 129 -18.13 33.57 -28.78
CA MET A 129 -17.65 33.24 -30.13
C MET A 129 -17.65 34.42 -31.11
N ARG A 130 -18.44 35.48 -30.83
CA ARG A 130 -18.55 36.66 -31.70
C ARG A 130 -17.50 37.72 -31.41
N LYS A 131 -16.80 37.61 -30.27
CA LYS A 131 -15.80 38.57 -29.83
C LYS A 131 -14.40 37.97 -29.99
N LYS A 132 -13.48 38.75 -30.57
CA LYS A 132 -12.09 38.33 -30.70
C LYS A 132 -11.33 38.60 -29.40
N ASP A 133 -10.97 37.52 -28.70
CA ASP A 133 -10.08 37.60 -27.54
C ASP A 133 -8.60 37.63 -27.97
N ARG A 134 -7.74 38.15 -27.08
CA ARG A 134 -6.29 38.14 -27.33
C ARG A 134 -5.75 36.72 -27.13
N PRO A 135 -4.70 36.29 -27.85
CA PRO A 135 -4.08 34.99 -27.64
C PRO A 135 -3.64 34.79 -26.18
N GLY A 136 -3.97 33.62 -25.59
CA GLY A 136 -3.62 33.27 -24.21
C GLY A 136 -4.59 33.80 -23.14
N VAL A 137 -5.59 34.60 -23.51
CA VAL A 137 -6.66 34.98 -22.58
C VAL A 137 -7.51 33.73 -22.29
N HIS A 138 -7.80 33.49 -21.00
CA HIS A 138 -8.53 32.31 -20.50
C HIS A 138 -7.83 30.96 -20.70
N GLN A 139 -6.51 30.94 -20.80
CA GLN A 139 -5.74 29.70 -20.66
C GLN A 139 -5.88 29.18 -19.22
N ARG A 140 -6.38 27.96 -19.07
CA ARG A 140 -6.45 27.28 -17.76
C ARG A 140 -5.30 26.27 -17.67
N GLU A 141 -4.53 26.34 -16.58
CA GLU A 141 -3.43 25.41 -16.26
C GLU A 141 -3.93 24.05 -15.78
#